data_AF-A0A538DAS3-F1
#
_entry.id   AF-A0A538DAS3-F1
#
_cell.length_a   1.000
_cell.length_b   1.000
_cell.length_c   1.000
_cell.angle_alpha   90.00
_cell.angle_beta   90.00
_cell.angle_gamma   90.00
#
_symmetry.space_group_name_H-M   'P 1'
#
loop_
_entity.id
_entity.type
_entity.pdbx_description
1 polymer ?
#
loop_
_entity_poly.entity_id
_entity_poly.type
_entity_poly.pdbx_seq_one_letter_code
_entity_poly.pdbx_strand_id
1 'polypeptide(L)'
;MSDRITIPAAIPMDTPAEAIEHLDYAVGELGFKAALFASYVPRPTSEGVHYDVFGIDSAYDYEPVWQHCVDLGVAFTAHSGSQAIGFRSTTSYMYNHVGHFAESGHAIAKAMLMGGVTRRFPTLNFAFLEGGAAWAVIMLADVIARFEKRGGANIHNLDPARLDTETFYELLEKHGGPRYATDEVRRSTSALHDTHPENLDEFWRLEAKTADDIVALFVPRFYFGCEADDPTNAWAFTSATNPHGVRLRAVLGSDLGHWDVPDAREVIPEAYELVEHGLITADDFRDFACDNAIRLHGGMNPRFFDGTAVEDYVRTVLR
;
A
#
# COMPACT_ATOMS: atom_id res chain seq x y z
N MET A 1 -11.47 30.22 -7.08
CA MET A 1 -10.40 29.48 -6.36
C MET A 1 -11.00 28.35 -5.55
N SER A 2 -12.08 28.58 -4.78
CA SER A 2 -12.80 27.52 -4.07
C SER A 2 -13.36 26.40 -4.97
N ASP A 3 -13.53 26.66 -6.27
CA ASP A 3 -13.98 25.71 -7.30
C ASP A 3 -12.86 24.83 -7.90
N ARG A 4 -11.59 25.08 -7.55
CA ARG A 4 -10.40 24.45 -8.17
C ARG A 4 -9.33 23.99 -7.19
N ILE A 5 -9.34 24.47 -5.95
CA ILE A 5 -8.33 24.16 -4.94
C ILE A 5 -9.04 23.73 -3.66
N THR A 6 -8.60 22.60 -3.12
CA THR A 6 -8.92 22.13 -1.76
C THR A 6 -7.60 21.90 -1.03
N ILE A 7 -7.55 22.33 0.22
CA ILE A 7 -6.39 22.11 1.10
C ILE A 7 -6.76 20.96 2.03
N PRO A 8 -5.91 19.95 2.21
CA PRO A 8 -6.15 18.89 3.18
C PRO A 8 -5.86 19.39 4.60
N ALA A 9 -6.64 18.92 5.58
CA ALA A 9 -6.31 19.09 6.99
C ALA A 9 -5.18 18.14 7.37
N ALA A 10 -4.12 18.64 8.02
CA ALA A 10 -3.09 17.77 8.59
C ALA A 10 -3.60 17.20 9.91
N ILE A 11 -3.71 15.87 10.00
CA ILE A 11 -4.27 15.17 11.16
C ILE A 11 -3.13 14.45 11.91
N PRO A 12 -2.86 14.81 13.17
CA PRO A 12 -1.89 14.08 14.00
C PRO A 12 -2.39 12.67 14.29
N MET A 13 -1.45 11.73 14.35
CA MET A 13 -1.73 10.30 14.52
C MET A 13 -1.02 9.71 15.73
N ASP A 14 -0.56 10.53 16.70
CA ASP A 14 0.13 10.03 17.89
C ASP A 14 -0.79 9.20 18.79
N THR A 15 -2.09 9.52 18.87
CA THR A 15 -3.09 8.65 19.51
C THR A 15 -4.41 8.67 18.73
N PRO A 16 -5.23 7.60 18.82
CA PRO A 16 -6.56 7.60 18.20
C PRO A 16 -7.48 8.73 18.69
N ALA A 17 -7.43 9.04 19.99
CA ALA A 17 -8.26 10.10 20.58
C ALA A 17 -7.93 11.48 20.00
N GLU A 18 -6.64 11.79 19.88
CA GLU A 18 -6.18 13.05 19.29
C GLU A 18 -6.54 13.14 17.79
N ALA A 19 -6.36 12.05 17.04
CA ALA A 19 -6.73 12.00 15.63
C ALA A 19 -8.23 12.29 15.42
N ILE A 20 -9.09 11.70 16.26
CA ILE A 20 -10.54 11.93 16.21
C ILE A 20 -10.88 13.38 16.56
N GLU A 21 -10.31 13.93 17.64
CA GLU A 21 -10.53 15.34 18.02
C GLU A 21 -10.17 16.31 16.87
N HIS A 22 -9.05 16.07 16.19
CA HIS A 22 -8.63 16.91 15.07
C HIS A 22 -9.49 16.71 13.82
N LEU A 23 -10.01 15.51 13.59
CA LEU A 23 -10.95 15.23 12.51
C LEU A 23 -12.29 15.94 12.76
N ASP A 24 -12.84 15.84 13.97
CA ASP A 24 -14.07 16.55 14.37
C ASP A 24 -13.92 18.05 14.17
N TYR A 25 -12.80 18.62 14.62
CA TYR A 25 -12.56 20.05 14.46
C TYR A 25 -12.33 20.46 13.00
N ALA A 26 -11.41 19.82 12.29
CA ALA A 26 -11.05 20.23 10.93
C ALA A 26 -12.15 19.96 9.91
N VAL A 27 -12.77 18.79 9.95
CA VAL A 27 -13.79 18.39 8.97
C VAL A 27 -15.18 18.85 9.43
N GLY A 28 -15.52 18.61 10.70
CA GLY A 28 -16.83 18.93 11.25
C GLY A 28 -17.06 20.43 11.45
N GLU A 29 -16.11 21.14 12.06
CA GLU A 29 -16.27 22.57 12.37
C GLU A 29 -15.73 23.50 11.28
N LEU A 30 -14.51 23.25 10.79
CA LEU A 30 -13.86 24.11 9.80
C LEU A 30 -14.26 23.80 8.35
N GLY A 31 -14.91 22.66 8.10
CA GLY A 31 -15.45 22.28 6.79
C GLY A 31 -14.40 21.82 5.78
N PHE A 32 -13.24 21.35 6.24
CA PHE A 32 -12.29 20.66 5.36
C PHE A 32 -12.94 19.41 4.77
N LYS A 33 -12.62 19.09 3.52
CA LYS A 33 -13.17 17.90 2.83
C LYS A 33 -12.14 16.81 2.57
N ALA A 34 -10.86 17.12 2.77
CA ALA A 34 -9.72 16.21 2.61
C ALA A 34 -8.84 16.26 3.86
N ALA A 35 -8.13 15.17 4.14
CA ALA A 35 -7.23 15.05 5.28
C ALA A 35 -5.94 14.31 4.88
N LEU A 36 -4.82 14.80 5.39
CA LEU A 36 -3.48 14.26 5.25
C LEU A 36 -3.03 13.71 6.60
N PHE A 37 -2.55 12.47 6.60
CA PHE A 37 -2.14 11.74 7.79
C PHE A 37 -0.67 11.33 7.65
N ALA A 38 0.01 11.15 8.78
CA ALA A 38 1.32 10.50 8.76
C ALA A 38 1.20 9.05 8.27
N SER A 39 2.26 8.49 7.66
CA SER A 39 2.33 7.06 7.33
C SER A 39 2.80 6.22 8.52
N TYR A 40 3.41 6.84 9.54
CA TYR A 40 3.86 6.17 10.76
C TYR A 40 4.11 7.18 11.89
N VAL A 41 4.20 6.71 13.13
CA VAL A 41 4.69 7.47 14.29
C VAL A 41 5.84 6.72 14.97
N PRO A 42 7.00 7.37 15.26
CA PRO A 42 8.07 6.75 16.02
C PRO A 42 7.69 6.60 17.50
N ARG A 43 7.68 5.35 18.00
CA ARG A 43 7.42 4.98 19.39
C ARG A 43 8.70 4.54 20.08
N PRO A 44 9.16 5.23 21.13
CA PRO A 44 10.23 4.72 21.98
C PRO A 44 9.80 3.42 22.68
N THR A 45 10.66 2.40 22.64
CA THR A 45 10.48 1.09 23.29
C THR A 45 11.74 0.74 24.08
N SER A 46 11.69 -0.34 24.87
CA SER A 46 12.88 -0.85 25.57
C SER A 46 14.01 -1.31 24.62
N GLU A 47 13.69 -1.62 23.37
CA GLU A 47 14.62 -2.16 22.37
C GLU A 47 15.06 -1.12 21.32
N GLY A 48 14.57 0.12 21.40
CA GLY A 48 14.85 1.18 20.43
C GLY A 48 13.60 1.94 20.02
N VAL A 49 13.46 2.23 18.73
CA VAL A 49 12.28 2.92 18.17
C VAL A 49 11.49 1.94 17.31
N HIS A 50 10.22 1.74 17.65
CA HIS A 50 9.26 1.07 16.78
C HIS A 50 8.53 2.12 15.94
N TYR A 51 8.51 1.96 14.62
CA TYR A 51 7.78 2.86 13.73
C TYR A 51 6.37 2.30 13.53
N ASP A 52 5.43 2.83 14.31
CA ASP A 52 4.04 2.38 14.39
C ASP A 52 3.26 2.85 13.16
N VAL A 53 2.76 1.90 12.38
CA VAL A 53 1.99 2.11 11.13
C VAL A 53 0.48 1.92 11.33
N PHE A 54 0.01 2.11 12.57
CA PHE A 54 -1.41 2.18 12.96
C PHE A 54 -2.23 0.90 12.69
N GLY A 55 -1.56 -0.23 12.49
CA GLY A 55 -2.19 -1.50 12.16
C GLY A 55 -1.66 -2.64 13.01
N ILE A 56 -1.02 -3.61 12.36
CA ILE A 56 -0.39 -4.75 13.04
C ILE A 56 0.62 -4.24 14.06
N ASP A 57 0.51 -4.76 15.30
CA ASP A 57 1.37 -4.46 16.45
C ASP A 57 1.43 -2.99 16.87
N SER A 58 0.46 -2.18 16.44
CA SER A 58 0.31 -0.80 16.92
C SER A 58 0.08 -0.75 18.42
N ALA A 59 0.62 0.28 19.08
CA ALA A 59 0.46 0.47 20.53
C ALA A 59 -0.99 0.85 20.91
N TYR A 60 -1.78 1.32 19.96
CA TYR A 60 -3.17 1.73 20.17
C TYR A 60 -4.09 1.09 19.13
N ASP A 61 -5.37 1.02 19.46
CA ASP A 61 -6.42 0.63 18.52
C ASP A 61 -6.87 1.85 17.69
N TYR A 62 -6.54 1.86 16.40
CA TYR A 62 -6.95 2.90 15.45
C TYR A 62 -8.26 2.61 14.73
N GLU A 63 -8.94 1.50 15.01
CA GLU A 63 -10.26 1.21 14.41
C GLU A 63 -11.28 2.34 14.58
N PRO A 64 -11.36 3.03 15.74
CA PRO A 64 -12.20 4.20 15.89
C PRO A 64 -11.85 5.33 14.90
N VAL A 65 -10.58 5.52 14.54
CA VAL A 65 -10.15 6.53 13.56
C VAL A 65 -10.65 6.16 12.17
N TRP A 66 -10.52 4.88 11.78
CA TRP A 66 -11.00 4.40 10.48
C TRP A 66 -12.51 4.57 10.34
N GLN A 67 -13.27 4.22 11.38
CA GLN A 67 -14.71 4.45 11.40
C GLN A 67 -15.04 5.94 11.28
N HIS A 68 -14.30 6.78 12.00
CA HIS A 68 -14.56 8.21 11.99
C HIS A 68 -14.28 8.86 10.62
N CYS A 69 -13.23 8.43 9.91
CA CYS A 69 -13.00 8.82 8.51
C CYS A 69 -14.17 8.41 7.59
N VAL A 70 -14.74 7.21 7.79
CA VAL A 70 -15.94 6.76 7.06
C VAL A 70 -17.15 7.65 7.37
N ASP A 71 -17.40 7.93 8.65
CA ASP A 71 -18.55 8.71 9.11
C ASP A 71 -18.50 10.16 8.58
N LEU A 72 -17.29 10.74 8.52
CA LEU A 72 -17.06 12.08 7.98
C LEU A 72 -16.95 12.12 6.45
N GLY A 73 -16.88 10.96 5.78
CA GLY A 73 -16.73 10.88 4.33
C GLY A 73 -15.39 11.41 3.83
N VAL A 74 -14.31 11.15 4.57
CA VAL A 74 -12.94 11.59 4.22
C VAL A 74 -12.04 10.38 3.96
N ALA A 75 -11.31 10.42 2.86
CA ALA A 75 -10.31 9.38 2.54
C ALA A 75 -9.09 9.50 3.45
N PHE A 76 -8.50 8.37 3.82
CA PHE A 76 -7.22 8.36 4.54
C PHE A 76 -6.07 8.55 3.56
N THR A 77 -5.52 9.77 3.45
CA THR A 77 -4.37 10.04 2.57
C THR A 77 -3.09 10.16 3.39
N ALA A 78 -2.13 9.27 3.19
CA ALA A 78 -0.92 9.18 3.99
C ALA A 78 0.31 9.64 3.21
N HIS A 79 1.15 10.42 3.89
CA HIS A 79 2.42 10.91 3.36
C HIS A 79 3.44 11.10 4.48
N SER A 80 4.62 10.49 4.34
CA SER A 80 5.74 10.66 5.27
C SER A 80 7.03 10.15 4.62
N GLY A 81 8.14 10.84 4.78
CA GLY A 81 9.44 10.33 4.31
C GLY A 81 10.03 9.27 5.23
N SER A 82 10.70 8.23 4.70
CA SER A 82 11.43 7.22 5.49
C SER A 82 12.96 7.42 5.55
N GLN A 83 13.50 8.55 5.06
CA GLN A 83 14.95 8.74 4.79
C GLN A 83 15.89 8.46 5.98
N ALA A 84 15.37 8.49 7.21
CA ALA A 84 16.11 8.24 8.45
C ALA A 84 15.96 6.80 9.00
N ILE A 85 15.25 5.92 8.28
CA ILE A 85 14.80 4.60 8.73
C ILE A 85 15.46 3.50 7.88
N GLY A 86 15.80 2.36 8.48
CA GLY A 86 16.33 1.20 7.72
C GLY A 86 17.81 1.31 7.33
N PHE A 87 18.15 0.70 6.19
CA PHE A 87 19.51 0.74 5.62
C PHE A 87 19.78 2.12 5.05
N ARG A 88 20.74 2.85 5.63
CA ARG A 88 21.00 4.25 5.32
C ARG A 88 22.48 4.54 5.08
N SER A 89 22.74 5.55 4.26
CA SER A 89 24.06 6.15 4.12
C SER A 89 24.25 7.28 5.13
N THR A 90 25.39 7.31 5.80
CA THR A 90 25.76 8.40 6.71
C THR A 90 26.23 9.66 5.98
N THR A 91 26.44 9.59 4.66
CA THR A 91 27.01 10.68 3.86
C THR A 91 26.26 10.99 2.57
N SER A 92 25.40 10.09 2.08
CA SER A 92 24.66 10.28 0.83
C SER A 92 23.18 10.54 1.10
N TYR A 93 22.77 11.80 0.94
CA TYR A 93 21.37 12.20 0.97
C TYR A 93 20.56 11.51 -0.13
N MET A 94 21.10 11.43 -1.36
CA MET A 94 20.41 10.79 -2.49
C MET A 94 20.18 9.30 -2.27
N TYR A 95 21.11 8.60 -1.63
CA TYR A 95 20.88 7.20 -1.25
C TYR A 95 19.69 7.08 -0.28
N ASN A 96 19.57 8.00 0.68
CA ASN A 96 18.47 8.00 1.65
C ASN A 96 17.16 8.53 1.06
N HIS A 97 17.21 9.32 -0.01
CA HIS A 97 16.04 9.92 -0.67
C HIS A 97 15.40 8.99 -1.70
N VAL A 98 16.17 8.19 -2.44
CA VAL A 98 15.59 7.31 -3.47
C VAL A 98 14.69 6.26 -2.80
N GLY A 99 13.41 6.24 -3.16
CA GLY A 99 12.43 5.24 -2.72
C GLY A 99 11.80 5.48 -1.34
N HIS A 100 12.15 6.55 -0.64
CA HIS A 100 11.76 6.73 0.76
C HIS A 100 10.24 6.90 0.99
N PHE A 101 9.52 7.51 0.07
CA PHE A 101 8.06 7.61 0.14
C PHE A 101 7.39 6.28 -0.19
N ALA A 102 7.91 5.55 -1.19
CA ALA A 102 7.44 4.20 -1.52
C ALA A 102 7.60 3.25 -0.32
N GLU A 103 8.71 3.33 0.43
CA GLU A 103 8.92 2.50 1.62
C GLU A 103 7.91 2.78 2.73
N SER A 104 7.63 4.05 3.04
CA SER A 104 6.67 4.41 4.08
C SER A 104 5.24 4.03 3.66
N GLY A 105 4.87 4.31 2.40
CA GLY A 105 3.59 3.93 1.80
C GLY A 105 3.39 2.41 1.79
N HIS A 106 4.43 1.66 1.42
CA HIS A 106 4.42 0.20 1.44
C HIS A 106 4.20 -0.35 2.86
N ALA A 107 4.84 0.24 3.87
CA ALA A 107 4.69 -0.22 5.25
C ALA A 107 3.24 -0.07 5.75
N ILE A 108 2.64 1.11 5.58
CA ILE A 108 1.26 1.36 6.03
C ILE A 108 0.23 0.64 5.16
N ALA A 109 0.39 0.58 3.84
CA ALA A 109 -0.52 -0.18 2.96
C ALA A 109 -0.58 -1.66 3.34
N LYS A 110 0.58 -2.26 3.66
CA LYS A 110 0.67 -3.62 4.16
C LYS A 110 0.01 -3.77 5.52
N ALA A 111 0.17 -2.81 6.43
CA ALA A 111 -0.50 -2.83 7.72
C ALA A 111 -2.03 -2.74 7.59
N MET A 112 -2.55 -1.91 6.68
CA MET A 112 -3.98 -1.81 6.41
C MET A 112 -4.55 -3.09 5.81
N LEU A 113 -3.86 -3.69 4.84
CA LEU A 113 -4.30 -4.94 4.21
C LEU A 113 -4.18 -6.12 5.18
N MET A 114 -2.98 -6.39 5.68
CA MET A 114 -2.72 -7.57 6.52
C MET A 114 -3.31 -7.44 7.92
N GLY A 115 -3.51 -6.22 8.40
CA GLY A 115 -4.28 -5.95 9.61
C GLY A 115 -5.78 -6.20 9.43
N GLY A 116 -6.26 -6.43 8.20
CA GLY A 116 -7.66 -6.65 7.84
C GLY A 116 -8.52 -5.39 7.87
N VAL A 117 -7.92 -4.20 7.85
CA VAL A 117 -8.62 -2.91 7.93
C VAL A 117 -9.52 -2.73 6.69
N THR A 118 -9.01 -3.01 5.49
CA THR A 118 -9.81 -2.90 4.25
C THR A 118 -11.01 -3.85 4.23
N ARG A 119 -10.96 -4.96 4.97
CA ARG A 119 -12.10 -5.88 5.15
C ARG A 119 -13.13 -5.32 6.13
N ARG A 120 -12.68 -4.79 7.28
CA ARG A 120 -13.56 -4.26 8.33
C ARG A 120 -14.18 -2.91 7.98
N PHE A 121 -13.47 -2.09 7.20
CA PHE A 121 -13.89 -0.80 6.68
C PHE A 121 -13.94 -0.81 5.15
N PRO A 122 -14.84 -1.62 4.56
CA PRO A 122 -14.86 -1.89 3.13
C PRO A 122 -15.34 -0.71 2.29
N THR A 123 -15.63 0.45 2.88
CA THR A 123 -15.96 1.69 2.19
C THR A 123 -14.87 2.76 2.32
N LEU A 124 -13.88 2.56 3.19
CA LEU A 124 -12.79 3.51 3.39
C LEU A 124 -11.79 3.42 2.24
N ASN A 125 -11.51 4.56 1.61
CA ASN A 125 -10.46 4.70 0.62
C ASN A 125 -9.15 5.18 1.28
N PHE A 126 -8.04 4.64 0.80
CA PHE A 126 -6.68 4.97 1.24
C PHE A 126 -5.86 5.47 0.06
N ALA A 127 -5.11 6.55 0.26
CA ALA A 127 -4.12 7.00 -0.71
C ALA A 127 -2.73 7.04 -0.07
N PHE A 128 -1.72 6.57 -0.78
CA PHE A 128 -0.32 6.61 -0.36
C PHE A 128 0.43 7.51 -1.33
N LEU A 129 0.85 8.69 -0.87
CA LEU A 129 1.26 9.78 -1.76
C LEU A 129 2.78 9.79 -2.02
N GLU A 130 3.16 10.29 -3.19
CA GLU A 130 4.55 10.55 -3.64
C GLU A 130 5.47 9.32 -3.72
N GLY A 131 4.91 8.13 -3.90
CA GLY A 131 5.67 6.88 -3.94
C GLY A 131 5.72 6.19 -5.30
N GLY A 132 5.02 6.72 -6.30
CA GLY A 132 4.70 5.99 -7.53
C GLY A 132 3.77 4.79 -7.28
N ALA A 133 3.48 4.03 -8.35
CA ALA A 133 2.58 2.87 -8.28
C ALA A 133 3.28 1.51 -8.43
N ALA A 134 4.53 1.47 -8.88
CA ALA A 134 5.23 0.21 -9.16
C ALA A 134 5.44 -0.66 -7.92
N TRP A 135 5.77 -0.05 -6.77
CA TRP A 135 5.92 -0.80 -5.51
C TRP A 135 4.63 -1.49 -5.09
N ALA A 136 3.46 -0.93 -5.42
CA ALA A 136 2.17 -1.51 -5.08
C ALA A 136 1.84 -2.74 -5.92
N VAL A 137 2.25 -2.75 -7.20
CA VAL A 137 2.18 -3.94 -8.07
C VAL A 137 3.04 -5.07 -7.49
N ILE A 138 4.28 -4.74 -7.10
CA ILE A 138 5.21 -5.70 -6.48
C ILE A 138 4.63 -6.22 -5.17
N MET A 139 4.13 -5.32 -4.32
CA MET A 139 3.51 -5.69 -3.04
C MET A 139 2.34 -6.65 -3.24
N LEU A 140 1.43 -6.38 -4.17
CA LEU A 140 0.29 -7.26 -4.44
C LEU A 140 0.75 -8.64 -4.92
N ALA A 141 1.73 -8.69 -5.82
CA ALA A 141 2.31 -9.95 -6.31
C ALA A 141 2.94 -10.74 -5.16
N ASP A 142 3.69 -10.08 -4.29
CA ASP A 142 4.32 -10.71 -3.14
C ASP A 142 3.29 -11.25 -2.14
N VAL A 143 2.30 -10.44 -1.78
CA VAL A 143 1.22 -10.85 -0.85
C VAL A 143 0.49 -12.09 -1.39
N ILE A 144 0.09 -12.09 -2.66
CA ILE A 144 -0.58 -13.25 -3.28
C ILE A 144 0.33 -14.47 -3.27
N ALA A 145 1.58 -14.33 -3.72
CA ALA A 145 2.52 -15.45 -3.77
C ALA A 145 2.82 -16.04 -2.38
N ARG A 146 2.74 -15.25 -1.30
CA ARG A 146 2.87 -15.75 0.07
C ARG A 146 1.57 -16.36 0.57
N PHE A 147 0.42 -15.79 0.26
CA PHE A 147 -0.88 -16.36 0.61
C PHE A 147 -1.11 -17.74 -0.02
N GLU A 148 -0.76 -17.92 -1.30
CA GLU A 148 -0.88 -19.22 -1.98
C GLU A 148 -0.01 -20.32 -1.36
N LYS A 149 1.04 -19.94 -0.63
CA LYS A 149 1.97 -20.86 0.03
C LYS A 149 1.69 -21.05 1.52
N ARG A 150 1.28 -19.99 2.21
CA ARG A 150 1.23 -19.92 3.68
C ARG A 150 -0.07 -19.33 4.25
N GLY A 151 -1.02 -18.94 3.40
CA GLY A 151 -2.32 -18.41 3.85
C GLY A 151 -3.36 -19.52 4.03
N GLY A 152 -4.14 -19.42 5.11
CA GLY A 152 -5.23 -20.35 5.41
C GLY A 152 -4.80 -21.82 5.34
N ALA A 153 -5.56 -22.64 4.63
CA ALA A 153 -5.27 -24.08 4.49
C ALA A 153 -3.95 -24.38 3.75
N ASN A 154 -3.41 -23.43 2.97
CA ASN A 154 -2.20 -23.67 2.18
C ASN A 154 -0.96 -23.89 3.05
N ILE A 155 -0.95 -23.35 4.28
CA ILE A 155 0.20 -23.48 5.18
C ILE A 155 0.55 -24.93 5.50
N HIS A 156 -0.44 -25.82 5.50
CA HIS A 156 -0.24 -27.24 5.76
C HIS A 156 0.44 -28.00 4.61
N ASN A 157 0.57 -27.38 3.43
CA ASN A 157 1.33 -27.96 2.30
C ASN A 157 2.84 -27.84 2.50
N LEU A 158 3.29 -26.93 3.36
CA LEU A 158 4.70 -26.70 3.68
C LEU A 158 5.08 -27.23 5.06
N ASP A 159 4.22 -28.04 5.69
CA ASP A 159 4.49 -28.65 6.99
C ASP A 159 5.71 -29.59 6.90
N PRO A 160 6.84 -29.25 7.56
CA PRO A 160 8.04 -30.08 7.52
C PRO A 160 7.81 -31.50 8.04
N ALA A 161 6.82 -31.70 8.94
CA ALA A 161 6.49 -33.02 9.47
C ALA A 161 5.88 -33.96 8.40
N ARG A 162 5.45 -33.43 7.25
CA ARG A 162 4.91 -34.21 6.13
C ARG A 162 5.98 -34.67 5.14
N LEU A 163 7.23 -34.24 5.30
CA LEU A 163 8.35 -34.68 4.46
C LEU A 163 8.68 -36.15 4.76
N ASP A 164 8.60 -37.01 3.75
CA ASP A 164 9.20 -38.34 3.82
C ASP A 164 10.72 -38.22 3.75
N THR A 165 11.35 -38.14 4.92
CA THR A 165 12.78 -37.92 5.05
C THR A 165 13.59 -39.05 4.46
N GLU A 166 13.11 -40.30 4.54
CA GLU A 166 13.86 -41.44 4.02
C GLU A 166 13.89 -41.39 2.49
N THR A 167 12.74 -41.20 1.85
CA THR A 167 12.67 -41.02 0.39
C THR A 167 13.49 -39.80 -0.07
N PHE A 168 13.46 -38.70 0.70
CA PHE A 168 14.27 -37.52 0.39
C PHE A 168 15.78 -37.85 0.35
N TYR A 169 16.30 -38.58 1.34
CA TYR A 169 17.71 -38.98 1.36
C TYR A 169 18.04 -40.01 0.29
N GLU A 170 17.19 -41.00 0.03
CA GLU A 170 17.38 -41.94 -1.07
C GLU A 170 17.54 -41.22 -2.42
N LEU A 171 16.71 -40.22 -2.69
CA LEU A 171 16.80 -39.40 -3.91
C LEU A 171 18.07 -38.55 -3.92
N LEU A 172 18.44 -37.96 -2.78
CA LEU A 172 19.62 -37.13 -2.66
C LEU A 172 20.91 -37.93 -2.91
N GLU A 173 21.00 -39.15 -2.39
CA GLU A 173 22.11 -40.07 -2.64
C GLU A 173 22.16 -40.51 -4.11
N LYS A 174 21.01 -40.92 -4.65
CA LYS A 174 20.88 -41.42 -6.03
C LYS A 174 21.24 -40.37 -7.07
N HIS A 175 20.84 -39.11 -6.85
CA HIS A 175 20.95 -38.05 -7.87
C HIS A 175 22.02 -37.00 -7.57
N GLY A 176 22.35 -36.75 -6.30
CA GLY A 176 23.39 -35.79 -5.89
C GLY A 176 24.81 -36.36 -5.92
N GLY A 177 24.94 -37.69 -5.87
CA GLY A 177 26.23 -38.39 -5.84
C GLY A 177 26.87 -38.42 -4.45
N PRO A 178 28.10 -38.98 -4.33
CA PRO A 178 28.69 -39.36 -3.05
C PRO A 178 28.88 -38.23 -2.03
N ARG A 179 28.93 -36.97 -2.49
CA ARG A 179 29.06 -35.80 -1.60
C ARG A 179 27.82 -35.59 -0.71
N TYR A 180 26.66 -36.09 -1.13
CA TYR A 180 25.40 -35.94 -0.38
C TYR A 180 25.00 -37.18 0.42
N ALA A 181 25.72 -38.30 0.25
CA ALA A 181 25.54 -39.54 1.00
C ALA A 181 26.37 -39.53 2.30
N THR A 182 26.21 -38.49 3.13
CA THR A 182 26.96 -38.34 4.39
C THR A 182 26.03 -38.05 5.57
N ASP A 183 26.40 -38.56 6.74
CA ASP A 183 25.69 -38.27 8.00
C ASP A 183 25.66 -36.78 8.36
N GLU A 184 26.60 -35.99 7.84
CA GLU A 184 26.63 -34.53 8.00
C GLU A 184 25.49 -33.86 7.23
N VAL A 185 25.28 -34.25 5.97
CA VAL A 185 24.17 -33.75 5.14
C VAL A 185 22.82 -34.17 5.71
N ARG A 186 22.73 -35.40 6.24
CA ARG A 186 21.52 -35.87 6.94
C ARG A 186 21.22 -35.01 8.17
N ARG A 187 22.21 -34.76 9.02
CA ARG A 187 22.04 -33.94 10.23
C ARG A 187 21.67 -32.49 9.92
N SER A 188 22.33 -31.86 8.95
CA SER A 188 22.09 -30.45 8.63
C SER A 188 20.70 -30.17 8.07
N THR A 189 20.12 -31.14 7.35
CA THR A 189 18.77 -31.04 6.79
C THR A 189 17.67 -31.45 7.79
N SER A 190 17.97 -32.36 8.72
CA SER A 190 17.05 -32.72 9.81
C SER A 190 16.95 -31.68 10.93
N ALA A 191 17.89 -30.72 11.00
CA ALA A 191 17.97 -29.71 12.04
C ALA A 191 17.11 -28.47 11.77
N LEU A 192 16.32 -28.46 10.69
CA LEU A 192 15.38 -27.40 10.39
C LEU A 192 14.15 -27.52 11.29
N HIS A 193 14.29 -27.05 12.53
CA HIS A 193 13.17 -26.90 13.45
C HIS A 193 12.46 -25.58 13.14
N ASP A 194 11.21 -25.66 12.68
CA ASP A 194 10.33 -24.50 12.58
C ASP A 194 9.69 -24.28 13.96
N THR A 195 9.98 -23.16 14.60
CA THR A 195 9.26 -22.78 15.82
C THR A 195 7.84 -22.45 15.42
N HIS A 196 6.88 -23.33 15.75
CA HIS A 196 5.47 -23.12 15.44
C HIS A 196 4.89 -21.99 16.31
N PRO A 197 4.56 -20.81 15.76
CA PRO A 197 3.77 -19.82 16.49
C PRO A 197 2.38 -20.35 16.83
N GLU A 198 1.72 -19.74 17.83
CA GLU A 198 0.36 -20.12 18.26
C GLU A 198 -0.66 -20.03 17.11
N ASN A 199 -0.49 -19.06 16.21
CA ASN A 199 -1.21 -19.00 14.95
C ASN A 199 -0.22 -19.10 13.79
N LEU A 200 -0.31 -20.19 13.03
CA LEU A 200 0.53 -20.41 11.85
C LEU A 200 0.11 -19.50 10.69
N ASP A 201 -1.20 -19.25 10.52
CA ASP A 201 -1.73 -18.47 9.41
C ASP A 201 -1.66 -16.97 9.72
N GLU A 202 -0.64 -16.28 9.21
CA GLU A 202 -0.48 -14.83 9.36
C GLU A 202 -1.46 -14.00 8.50
N PHE A 203 -2.25 -14.65 7.62
CA PHE A 203 -3.26 -13.99 6.79
C PHE A 203 -4.67 -14.03 7.40
N TRP A 204 -4.83 -14.61 8.59
CA TRP A 204 -6.15 -14.86 9.19
C TRP A 204 -7.05 -13.62 9.29
N ARG A 205 -6.47 -12.41 9.48
CA ARG A 205 -7.21 -11.14 9.60
C ARG A 205 -7.90 -10.72 8.30
N LEU A 206 -7.38 -11.17 7.16
CA LEU A 206 -7.97 -10.91 5.83
C LEU A 206 -9.21 -11.76 5.60
N GLU A 207 -9.35 -12.90 6.28
CA GLU A 207 -10.41 -13.90 6.05
C GLU A 207 -10.53 -14.32 4.56
N ALA A 208 -9.45 -14.15 3.79
CA ALA A 208 -9.37 -14.49 2.37
C ALA A 208 -9.29 -16.00 2.20
N LYS A 209 -10.01 -16.54 1.21
CA LYS A 209 -9.99 -17.96 0.84
C LYS A 209 -9.22 -18.19 -0.45
N THR A 210 -9.11 -17.16 -1.28
CA THR A 210 -8.50 -17.16 -2.60
C THR A 210 -7.64 -15.92 -2.80
N ALA A 211 -6.75 -15.95 -3.79
CA ALA A 211 -6.01 -14.76 -4.20
C ALA A 211 -6.93 -13.66 -4.76
N ASP A 212 -8.06 -14.03 -5.38
CA ASP A 212 -9.08 -13.06 -5.82
C ASP A 212 -9.70 -12.29 -4.64
N ASP A 213 -9.85 -12.93 -3.46
CA ASP A 213 -10.33 -12.24 -2.26
C ASP A 213 -9.33 -11.17 -1.81
N ILE A 214 -8.02 -11.44 -1.90
CA ILE A 214 -6.98 -10.44 -1.59
C ILE A 214 -7.04 -9.29 -2.59
N VAL A 215 -7.18 -9.60 -3.88
CA VAL A 215 -7.35 -8.59 -4.93
C VAL A 215 -8.57 -7.70 -4.64
N ALA A 216 -9.69 -8.28 -4.23
CA ALA A 216 -10.92 -7.57 -3.87
C ALA A 216 -10.77 -6.68 -2.63
N LEU A 217 -9.87 -7.03 -1.69
CA LEU A 217 -9.55 -6.22 -0.51
C LEU A 217 -8.53 -5.10 -0.81
N PHE A 218 -7.78 -5.19 -1.91
CA PHE A 218 -6.70 -4.27 -2.24
C PHE A 218 -7.12 -3.24 -3.30
N VAL A 219 -7.48 -3.71 -4.50
CA VAL A 219 -7.67 -2.87 -5.70
C VAL A 219 -8.78 -1.82 -5.55
N PRO A 220 -9.93 -2.11 -4.92
CA PRO A 220 -11.01 -1.13 -4.81
C PRO A 220 -10.80 -0.03 -3.77
N ARG A 221 -9.75 -0.10 -2.95
CA ARG A 221 -9.57 0.78 -1.77
C ARG A 221 -8.27 1.55 -1.78
N PHE A 222 -7.23 1.03 -2.42
CA PHE A 222 -5.92 1.67 -2.43
C PHE A 222 -5.68 2.50 -3.69
N TYR A 223 -5.17 3.69 -3.47
CA TYR A 223 -4.78 4.68 -4.46
C TYR A 223 -3.31 5.04 -4.22
N PHE A 224 -2.58 5.30 -5.29
CA PHE A 224 -1.13 5.51 -5.25
C PHE A 224 -0.83 6.85 -5.92
N GLY A 225 -0.30 7.80 -5.14
CA GLY A 225 0.11 9.10 -5.65
C GLY A 225 1.41 8.96 -6.42
N CYS A 226 1.45 9.52 -7.63
CA CYS A 226 2.59 9.38 -8.51
C CYS A 226 2.96 10.69 -9.18
N GLU A 227 4.24 10.96 -9.22
CA GLU A 227 4.88 12.06 -9.92
C GLU A 227 4.64 11.94 -11.43
N ALA A 228 4.62 13.08 -12.11
CA ALA A 228 4.31 13.18 -13.52
C ALA A 228 5.32 12.43 -14.40
N ASP A 229 6.61 12.54 -14.08
CA ASP A 229 7.72 12.06 -14.88
C ASP A 229 8.14 10.60 -14.56
N ASP A 230 7.43 9.91 -13.66
CA ASP A 230 7.73 8.51 -13.32
C ASP A 230 7.23 7.56 -14.43
N PRO A 231 8.13 6.94 -15.24
CA PRO A 231 7.74 6.00 -16.28
C PRO A 231 7.10 4.72 -15.72
N THR A 232 7.35 4.41 -14.45
CA THR A 232 6.84 3.20 -13.80
C THR A 232 5.36 3.29 -13.45
N ASN A 233 4.75 4.47 -13.57
CA ASN A 233 3.29 4.67 -13.50
C ASN A 233 2.52 3.76 -14.46
N ALA A 234 3.12 3.43 -15.61
CA ALA A 234 2.54 2.50 -16.57
C ALA A 234 2.27 1.09 -16.00
N TRP A 235 3.01 0.69 -14.95
CA TRP A 235 2.83 -0.62 -14.31
C TRP A 235 1.47 -0.71 -13.61
N ALA A 236 0.90 0.41 -13.17
CA ALA A 236 -0.46 0.43 -12.62
C ALA A 236 -1.50 -0.06 -13.63
N PHE A 237 -1.26 0.14 -14.93
CA PHE A 237 -2.22 -0.12 -16.00
C PHE A 237 -1.95 -1.40 -16.81
N THR A 238 -0.81 -2.06 -16.57
CA THR A 238 -0.36 -3.21 -17.36
C THR A 238 -1.02 -4.53 -16.92
N SER A 239 -2.23 -4.79 -17.42
CA SER A 239 -2.98 -6.04 -17.15
C SER A 239 -2.26 -7.33 -17.60
N ALA A 240 -1.29 -7.25 -18.51
CA ALA A 240 -0.55 -8.43 -18.97
C ALA A 240 0.39 -9.02 -17.91
N THR A 241 0.89 -8.19 -16.99
CA THR A 241 1.88 -8.60 -15.98
C THR A 241 1.37 -8.49 -14.55
N ASN A 242 0.36 -7.65 -14.31
CA ASN A 242 -0.17 -7.47 -12.97
C ASN A 242 -0.89 -8.74 -12.50
N PRO A 243 -0.77 -9.11 -11.21
CA PRO A 243 -1.47 -10.27 -10.66
C PRO A 243 -2.96 -10.23 -10.99
N HIS A 244 -3.52 -11.35 -11.46
CA HIS A 244 -4.94 -11.46 -11.82
C HIS A 244 -5.40 -10.46 -12.91
N GLY A 245 -4.46 -9.89 -13.66
CA GLY A 245 -4.72 -8.93 -14.73
C GLY A 245 -5.29 -7.60 -14.26
N VAL A 246 -5.10 -7.25 -13.00
CA VAL A 246 -5.72 -6.04 -12.42
C VAL A 246 -5.03 -4.75 -12.82
N ARG A 247 -5.81 -3.68 -12.88
CA ARG A 247 -5.32 -2.30 -12.98
C ARG A 247 -5.40 -1.67 -11.59
N LEU A 248 -4.32 -1.03 -11.15
CA LEU A 248 -4.25 -0.27 -9.90
C LEU A 248 -4.65 1.19 -10.11
N ARG A 249 -4.94 1.89 -9.00
CA ARG A 249 -5.43 3.27 -9.04
C ARG A 249 -4.30 4.26 -8.81
N ALA A 250 -3.48 4.46 -9.84
CA ALA A 250 -2.52 5.56 -9.86
C ALA A 250 -3.25 6.91 -9.92
N VAL A 251 -2.78 7.89 -9.16
CA VAL A 251 -3.32 9.25 -9.08
C VAL A 251 -2.17 10.21 -9.31
N LEU A 252 -2.30 11.09 -10.30
CA LEU A 252 -1.30 12.11 -10.59
C LEU A 252 -1.14 13.06 -9.38
N GLY A 253 0.09 13.15 -8.88
CA GLY A 253 0.57 14.12 -7.92
C GLY A 253 1.66 14.97 -8.56
N SER A 254 1.63 16.28 -8.34
CA SER A 254 2.54 17.20 -9.02
C SER A 254 3.69 17.69 -8.15
N ASP A 255 3.70 17.37 -6.86
CA ASP A 255 4.61 17.89 -5.81
C ASP A 255 5.10 19.35 -6.03
N LEU A 256 4.14 20.24 -6.34
CA LEU A 256 4.45 21.59 -6.79
C LEU A 256 5.09 22.40 -5.66
N GLY A 257 6.30 22.88 -5.90
CA GLY A 257 7.10 23.59 -4.90
C GLY A 257 8.30 22.78 -4.39
N HIS A 258 8.42 21.53 -4.81
CA HIS A 258 9.60 20.70 -4.62
C HIS A 258 10.57 20.79 -5.82
N TRP A 259 11.75 20.17 -5.73
CA TRP A 259 12.87 20.40 -6.68
C TRP A 259 12.76 19.61 -8.00
N ASP A 260 11.90 18.62 -8.04
CA ASP A 260 11.53 17.80 -9.20
C ASP A 260 10.59 18.52 -10.18
N VAL A 261 9.83 19.52 -9.74
CA VAL A 261 8.96 20.32 -10.62
C VAL A 261 9.42 21.77 -10.75
N PRO A 262 10.43 22.05 -11.59
CA PRO A 262 10.94 23.40 -11.80
C PRO A 262 9.97 24.30 -12.59
N ASP A 263 9.05 23.72 -13.35
CA ASP A 263 8.04 24.44 -14.14
C ASP A 263 6.66 23.76 -14.04
N ALA A 264 5.71 24.43 -13.38
CA ALA A 264 4.36 23.91 -13.18
C ALA A 264 3.59 23.65 -14.49
N ARG A 265 4.05 24.23 -15.62
CA ARG A 265 3.42 24.03 -16.93
C ARG A 265 3.76 22.68 -17.55
N GLU A 266 4.84 22.05 -17.11
CA GLU A 266 5.35 20.79 -17.68
C GLU A 266 4.74 19.56 -17.01
N VAL A 267 4.12 19.67 -15.82
CA VAL A 267 3.51 18.54 -15.09
C VAL A 267 2.55 17.71 -15.95
N ILE A 268 1.63 18.35 -16.67
CA ILE A 268 0.66 17.63 -17.50
C ILE A 268 1.31 17.10 -18.80
N PRO A 269 2.11 17.90 -19.54
CA PRO A 269 2.93 17.40 -20.65
C PRO A 269 3.77 16.16 -20.29
N GLU A 270 4.55 16.22 -19.22
CA GLU A 270 5.43 15.13 -18.73
C GLU A 270 4.61 13.88 -18.41
N ALA A 271 3.51 14.02 -17.68
CA ALA A 271 2.61 12.90 -17.41
C ALA A 271 2.02 12.29 -18.70
N TYR A 272 1.76 13.11 -19.72
CA TYR A 272 1.20 12.65 -21.00
C TYR A 272 2.23 11.93 -21.88
N GLU A 273 3.54 12.09 -21.61
CA GLU A 273 4.59 11.35 -22.33
C GLU A 273 4.42 9.83 -22.20
N LEU A 274 3.80 9.33 -21.11
CA LEU A 274 3.45 7.92 -20.98
C LEU A 274 2.55 7.43 -22.14
N VAL A 275 1.67 8.29 -22.65
CA VAL A 275 0.82 8.02 -23.81
C VAL A 275 1.62 8.13 -25.10
N GLU A 276 2.43 9.18 -25.24
CA GLU A 276 3.25 9.42 -26.44
C GLU A 276 4.29 8.30 -26.67
N HIS A 277 4.85 7.77 -25.58
CA HIS A 277 5.76 6.63 -25.57
C HIS A 277 5.03 5.28 -25.71
N GLY A 278 3.70 5.26 -25.76
CA GLY A 278 2.90 4.05 -25.92
C GLY A 278 2.93 3.12 -24.71
N LEU A 279 3.24 3.64 -23.52
CA LEU A 279 3.28 2.88 -22.27
C LEU A 279 1.89 2.71 -21.66
N ILE A 280 1.01 3.70 -21.85
CA ILE A 280 -0.39 3.66 -21.44
C ILE A 280 -1.30 4.21 -22.55
N THR A 281 -2.59 3.89 -22.50
CA THR A 281 -3.59 4.45 -23.43
C THR A 281 -4.10 5.82 -22.97
N ALA A 282 -4.80 6.55 -23.85
CA ALA A 282 -5.47 7.80 -23.47
C ALA A 282 -6.55 7.59 -22.39
N ASP A 283 -7.21 6.43 -22.36
CA ASP A 283 -8.16 6.08 -21.31
C ASP A 283 -7.46 5.82 -19.96
N ASP A 284 -6.30 5.15 -19.98
CA ASP A 284 -5.46 5.00 -18.78
C ASP A 284 -5.00 6.36 -18.26
N PHE A 285 -4.61 7.27 -19.15
CA PHE A 285 -4.22 8.62 -18.76
C PHE A 285 -5.39 9.40 -18.14
N ARG A 286 -6.62 9.23 -18.64
CA ARG A 286 -7.82 9.82 -18.02
C ARG A 286 -8.05 9.28 -16.60
N ASP A 287 -7.86 7.98 -16.40
CA ASP A 287 -7.91 7.37 -15.07
C ASP A 287 -6.82 7.96 -14.15
N PHE A 288 -5.58 8.07 -14.64
CA PHE A 288 -4.43 8.60 -13.91
C PHE A 288 -4.56 10.07 -13.51
N ALA A 289 -4.88 10.93 -14.48
CA ALA A 289 -4.90 12.38 -14.31
C ALA A 289 -6.20 12.91 -13.70
N CYS A 290 -7.29 12.12 -13.69
CA CYS A 290 -8.60 12.62 -13.25
C CYS A 290 -9.46 11.58 -12.51
N ASP A 291 -9.86 10.48 -13.18
CA ASP A 291 -10.98 9.67 -12.68
C ASP A 291 -10.64 8.95 -11.36
N ASN A 292 -9.38 8.57 -11.13
CA ASN A 292 -8.96 7.97 -9.87
C ASN A 292 -8.99 8.97 -8.71
N ALA A 293 -8.59 10.24 -8.92
CA ALA A 293 -8.75 11.27 -7.89
C ALA A 293 -10.23 11.53 -7.55
N ILE A 294 -11.09 11.49 -8.58
CA ILE A 294 -12.54 11.60 -8.40
C ILE A 294 -13.08 10.42 -7.57
N ARG A 295 -12.69 9.19 -7.90
CA ARG A 295 -13.12 7.98 -7.15
C ARG A 295 -12.59 7.95 -5.72
N LEU A 296 -11.37 8.45 -5.49
CA LEU A 296 -10.76 8.54 -4.16
C LEU A 296 -11.63 9.35 -3.21
N HIS A 297 -11.90 10.61 -3.56
CA HIS A 297 -12.63 11.52 -2.69
C HIS A 297 -14.16 11.40 -2.84
N GLY A 298 -14.65 11.31 -4.08
CA GLY A 298 -16.07 11.18 -4.40
C GLY A 298 -16.68 9.85 -3.96
N GLY A 299 -15.86 8.79 -3.88
CA GLY A 299 -16.27 7.51 -3.31
C GLY A 299 -16.47 7.53 -1.80
N MET A 300 -15.87 8.51 -1.10
CA MET A 300 -16.11 8.75 0.34
C MET A 300 -17.25 9.74 0.57
N ASN A 301 -17.27 10.82 -0.22
CA ASN A 301 -18.27 11.87 -0.13
C ASN A 301 -18.76 12.25 -1.54
N PRO A 302 -19.97 11.84 -1.94
CA PRO A 302 -20.53 12.16 -3.26
C PRO A 302 -20.69 13.67 -3.54
N ARG A 303 -20.62 14.51 -2.50
CA ARG A 303 -20.69 15.98 -2.56
C ARG A 303 -19.31 16.67 -2.52
N PHE A 304 -18.22 15.91 -2.54
CA PHE A 304 -16.86 16.46 -2.44
C PHE A 304 -16.62 17.54 -3.51
N PHE A 305 -17.05 17.26 -4.74
CA PHE A 305 -16.85 18.11 -5.92
C PHE A 305 -18.04 19.05 -6.23
N ASP A 306 -19.04 19.16 -5.36
CA ASP A 306 -20.15 20.10 -5.56
C ASP A 306 -19.62 21.55 -5.64
N GLY A 307 -20.08 22.29 -6.65
CA GLY A 307 -19.67 23.66 -6.94
C GLY A 307 -18.31 23.80 -7.65
N THR A 308 -17.68 22.70 -8.06
CA THR A 308 -16.41 22.72 -8.80
C THR A 308 -16.62 22.78 -10.31
N ALA A 309 -15.58 23.16 -11.05
CA ALA A 309 -15.63 23.18 -12.52
C ALA A 309 -15.81 21.80 -13.17
N VAL A 310 -15.63 20.71 -12.42
CA VAL A 310 -15.73 19.32 -12.90
C VAL A 310 -16.94 18.58 -12.34
N GLU A 311 -17.85 19.25 -11.63
CA GLU A 311 -18.99 18.63 -10.95
C GLU A 311 -19.83 17.73 -11.88
N ASP A 312 -20.17 18.22 -13.07
CA ASP A 312 -20.97 17.45 -14.04
C ASP A 312 -20.22 16.20 -14.52
N TYR A 313 -18.92 16.31 -14.74
CA TYR A 313 -18.08 15.18 -15.15
C TYR A 313 -17.96 14.15 -14.01
N VAL A 314 -17.76 14.60 -12.78
CA VAL A 314 -17.75 13.75 -11.58
C VAL A 314 -19.01 12.90 -11.47
N ARG A 315 -20.19 13.49 -11.76
CA ARG A 315 -21.47 12.76 -11.77
C ARG A 315 -21.51 11.67 -12.84
N THR A 316 -20.66 11.70 -13.87
CA THR A 316 -20.54 10.61 -14.85
C THR A 316 -19.59 9.52 -14.38
N VAL A 317 -18.50 9.87 -13.68
CA VAL A 317 -17.49 8.94 -13.18
C VAL A 317 -18.00 8.12 -11.99
N LEU A 318 -18.86 8.70 -11.14
CA LEU A 318 -19.39 8.09 -9.93
C LEU A 318 -20.75 7.38 -10.10
N ARG A 319 -21.32 7.36 -11.31
CA ARG A 319 -22.55 6.61 -11.63
C ARG A 319 -22.27 5.13 -11.82
#